data_AF-A0A936N442-F1
#
_entry.id   AF-A0A936N442-F1
#
_cell.length_a   1.000
_cell.length_b   1.000
_cell.length_c   1.000
_cell.angle_alpha   90.00
_cell.angle_beta   90.00
_cell.angle_gamma   90.00
#
_symmetry.space_group_name_H-M   'P 1'
#
loop_
_entity.id
_entity.type
_entity.pdbx_description
1 polymer ?
#
loop_
_entity_poly.entity_id
_entity_poly.type
_entity_poly.pdbx_seq_one_letter_code
_entity_poly.pdbx_strand_id
1 'polypeptide(L)'
;MSNSVVANLCPYLEGGVVTQARAFYNIIFDGFYKFNDNCNQNIGGKITKSELPIKEEKKIQVLLKTALFPNPNNGNFVISLNEKVKSKMETVFIYDVAGKLVYEDKLDTEALDNMEVRTTLANGSYLVKIKLQDGSFDLHRLLITK
;
A
#
# COMPACT_ATOMS: atom_id res chain seq x y z
N MET A 1 -12.14 -5.99 12.46
CA MET A 1 -11.72 -4.71 13.09
C MET A 1 -11.20 -3.83 11.97
N SER A 2 -11.77 -2.63 11.77
CA SER A 2 -11.35 -1.75 10.67
C SER A 2 -9.98 -1.15 10.98
N ASN A 3 -9.10 -1.07 9.97
CA ASN A 3 -7.76 -0.50 10.11
C ASN A 3 -7.77 0.94 10.65
N SER A 4 -8.89 1.66 10.53
CA SER A 4 -9.08 3.00 11.09
C SER A 4 -9.02 3.05 12.62
N VAL A 5 -9.47 2.01 13.33
CA VAL A 5 -9.47 2.00 14.81
C VAL A 5 -8.05 1.83 15.35
N VAL A 6 -7.26 0.94 14.73
CA VAL A 6 -5.86 0.70 15.12
C VAL A 6 -4.97 1.89 14.77
N ALA A 7 -5.24 2.56 13.64
CA ALA A 7 -4.47 3.71 13.21
C ALA A 7 -4.61 4.94 14.14
N ASN A 8 -5.72 5.03 14.91
CA ASN A 8 -5.98 6.09 15.89
C ASN A 8 -5.34 5.85 17.28
N LEU A 9 -4.65 4.74 17.47
CA LEU A 9 -3.90 4.50 18.70
C LEU A 9 -2.59 5.30 18.73
N CYS A 10 -1.99 5.45 19.91
CA CYS A 10 -0.75 6.21 20.09
C CYS A 10 0.45 5.39 19.61
N PRO A 11 1.19 5.81 18.57
CA PRO A 11 2.27 5.01 18.00
C PRO A 11 3.46 4.84 18.95
N TYR A 12 3.64 5.75 19.90
CA TYR A 12 4.70 5.67 20.91
C TYR A 12 4.42 4.63 22.01
N LEU A 13 3.14 4.36 22.28
CA LEU A 13 2.72 3.40 23.33
C LEU A 13 2.39 2.04 22.73
N GLU A 14 1.65 2.03 21.64
CA GLU A 14 1.11 0.84 20.98
C GLU A 14 2.01 0.36 19.82
N GLY A 15 3.10 1.10 19.57
CA GLY A 15 4.27 0.66 18.82
C GLY A 15 4.04 0.47 17.33
N GLY A 16 4.83 -0.45 16.75
CA GLY A 16 4.96 -0.66 15.32
C GLY A 16 3.65 -1.04 14.61
N VAL A 17 2.69 -1.65 15.31
CA VAL A 17 1.39 -2.04 14.74
C VAL A 17 0.58 -0.82 14.29
N VAL A 18 0.62 0.26 15.07
CA VAL A 18 -0.03 1.53 14.72
C VAL A 18 0.64 2.15 13.51
N THR A 19 1.98 2.21 13.50
CA THR A 19 2.73 2.77 12.37
C THR A 19 2.44 2.01 11.08
N GLN A 20 2.41 0.68 11.13
CA GLN A 20 2.06 -0.17 9.99
C GLN A 20 0.62 0.05 9.53
N ALA A 21 -0.34 0.13 10.46
CA ALA A 21 -1.74 0.41 10.12
C ALA A 21 -1.92 1.76 9.42
N ARG A 22 -1.21 2.80 9.88
CA ARG A 22 -1.22 4.14 9.26
C ARG A 22 -0.59 4.14 7.86
N ALA A 23 0.56 3.47 7.72
CA ALA A 23 1.23 3.32 6.43
C ALA A 23 0.32 2.61 5.43
N PHE A 24 -0.27 1.49 5.84
CA PHE A 24 -1.20 0.72 5.02
C PHE A 24 -2.42 1.55 4.59
N TYR A 25 -3.01 2.26 5.54
CA TYR A 25 -4.16 3.12 5.28
C TYR A 25 -3.83 4.22 4.25
N ASN A 26 -2.70 4.92 4.41
CA ASN A 26 -2.29 5.97 3.48
C ASN A 26 -2.05 5.44 2.06
N ILE A 27 -1.55 4.21 1.91
CA ILE A 27 -1.35 3.58 0.61
C ILE A 27 -2.69 3.20 -0.03
N ILE A 28 -3.62 2.62 0.74
CA ILE A 28 -4.97 2.28 0.27
C ILE A 28 -5.68 3.52 -0.26
N PHE A 29 -5.72 4.60 0.55
CA PHE A 29 -6.54 5.76 0.24
C PHE A 29 -5.80 6.85 -0.55
N ASP A 30 -4.58 6.57 -1.01
CA ASP A 30 -3.76 7.46 -1.84
C ASP A 30 -3.66 8.90 -1.27
N GLY A 31 -3.38 8.96 0.03
CA GLY A 31 -3.40 10.21 0.78
C GLY A 31 -2.51 10.17 2.01
N PHE A 32 -2.14 11.36 2.50
CA PHE A 32 -1.46 11.54 3.77
C PHE A 32 -2.49 11.87 4.84
N TYR A 33 -3.20 10.84 5.28
CA TYR A 33 -4.18 10.98 6.34
C TYR A 33 -3.46 11.19 7.67
N LYS A 34 -3.86 12.25 8.38
CA LYS A 34 -3.51 12.42 9.78
C LYS A 34 -4.53 11.65 10.61
N PHE A 35 -4.03 10.78 11.48
CA PHE A 35 -4.84 10.02 12.41
C PHE A 35 -4.94 10.80 13.70
N ASN A 36 -6.14 10.89 14.26
CA ASN A 36 -6.32 11.45 15.60
C ASN A 36 -5.80 10.40 16.58
N ASP A 37 -4.69 10.69 17.26
CA ASP A 37 -4.11 9.77 18.21
C ASP A 37 -4.56 10.03 19.64
N ASN A 38 -4.60 8.96 20.44
CA ASN A 38 -4.86 9.05 21.87
C ASN A 38 -3.56 9.28 22.68
N CYS A 39 -2.51 9.85 22.07
CA CYS A 39 -1.29 10.16 22.80
C CYS A 39 -1.58 11.26 23.83
N ASN A 40 -1.31 10.98 25.11
CA ASN A 40 -1.48 11.96 26.17
C ASN A 40 -0.49 13.13 25.92
N GLN A 41 -0.99 14.32 25.59
CA GLN A 41 -0.20 15.46 25.10
C GLN A 41 0.71 16.13 26.17
N ASN A 42 1.02 15.46 27.27
CA ASN A 42 1.90 15.96 28.33
C ASN A 42 3.39 15.73 28.05
N ILE A 43 3.82 15.85 26.79
CA ILE A 43 5.24 15.95 26.43
C ILE A 43 5.44 17.36 25.89
N GLY A 44 6.10 18.21 26.67
CA GLY A 44 6.22 19.67 26.51
C GLY A 44 6.93 20.17 25.25
N GLY A 45 6.44 19.82 24.06
CA GLY A 45 6.85 20.38 22.78
C GLY A 45 5.66 21.06 22.11
N LYS A 46 5.82 22.34 21.73
CA LYS A 46 4.85 23.08 20.92
C LYS A 46 4.54 22.29 19.65
N ILE A 47 3.33 21.74 19.55
CA ILE A 47 2.83 21.10 18.34
C ILE A 47 2.43 22.23 17.38
N THR A 48 3.28 22.55 16.41
CA THR A 48 2.86 23.26 15.20
C THR A 48 1.81 22.42 14.50
N LYS A 49 0.54 22.80 14.64
CA LYS A 49 -0.56 22.28 13.82
C LYS A 49 -0.33 22.75 12.38
N SER A 50 0.52 22.05 11.63
CA SER A 50 0.48 22.17 10.18
C SER A 50 -0.81 21.50 9.71
N GLU A 51 -1.83 22.29 9.38
CA GLU A 51 -3.03 21.78 8.73
C GLU A 51 -2.66 21.39 7.30
N LEU A 52 -2.17 20.16 7.14
CA LEU A 52 -2.14 19.53 5.82
C LEU A 52 -3.58 19.17 5.44
N PRO A 53 -3.97 19.40 4.18
CA PRO A 53 -5.35 19.22 3.75
C PRO A 53 -5.82 17.78 4.01
N ILE A 54 -6.89 17.67 4.79
CA ILE A 54 -7.59 16.43 5.07
C ILE A 54 -8.27 16.02 3.76
N LYS A 55 -7.80 14.95 3.11
CA LYS A 55 -8.55 14.32 2.02
C LYS A 55 -9.68 13.51 2.63
N GLU A 56 -10.89 13.62 2.10
CA GLU A 56 -12.01 12.74 2.50
C GLU A 56 -11.72 11.29 2.08
N GLU A 57 -12.23 10.33 2.86
CA GLU A 57 -12.12 8.91 2.54
C GLU A 57 -12.95 8.60 1.29
N LYS A 58 -12.30 8.38 0.14
CA LYS A 58 -13.02 7.83 -1.01
C LYS A 58 -13.25 6.34 -0.75
N LYS A 59 -14.52 5.91 -0.65
CA LYS A 59 -14.86 4.50 -0.48
C LYS A 59 -14.34 3.68 -1.67
N ILE A 60 -13.24 2.98 -1.48
CA ILE A 60 -12.66 2.10 -2.49
C ILE A 60 -13.31 0.72 -2.35
N GLN A 61 -13.87 0.22 -3.45
CA GLN A 61 -14.23 -1.19 -3.58
C GLN A 61 -12.99 -1.94 -4.06
N VAL A 62 -12.35 -2.68 -3.15
CA VAL A 62 -11.21 -3.56 -3.49
C VAL A 62 -11.78 -4.81 -4.15
N LEU A 63 -11.99 -4.75 -5.46
CA LEU A 63 -12.29 -5.93 -6.25
C LEU A 63 -10.95 -6.49 -6.74
N LEU A 64 -10.56 -7.70 -6.30
CA LEU A 64 -9.32 -8.33 -6.76
C LEU A 64 -9.42 -8.66 -8.26
N LYS A 65 -8.89 -7.77 -9.09
CA LYS A 65 -8.79 -7.86 -10.55
C LYS A 65 -7.50 -8.56 -11.00
N THR A 66 -6.52 -8.67 -10.13
CA THR A 66 -5.17 -9.18 -10.40
C THR A 66 -4.78 -10.30 -9.42
N ALA A 67 -3.78 -11.09 -9.78
CA ALA A 67 -3.17 -12.11 -8.94
C ALA A 67 -1.64 -12.07 -9.03
N LEU A 68 -0.94 -12.43 -7.95
CA LEU A 68 0.51 -12.52 -7.89
C LEU A 68 0.93 -13.97 -7.72
N PHE A 69 1.80 -14.48 -8.60
CA PHE A 69 2.32 -15.84 -8.50
C PHE A 69 3.79 -15.97 -8.97
N PRO A 70 4.59 -16.84 -8.34
CA PRO A 70 4.33 -17.46 -7.05
C PRO A 70 4.39 -16.44 -5.90
N ASN A 71 3.69 -16.72 -4.82
CA ASN A 71 3.76 -15.93 -3.58
C ASN A 71 3.59 -16.90 -2.40
N PRO A 72 4.64 -17.22 -1.64
CA PRO A 72 5.95 -16.54 -1.56
C PRO A 72 6.87 -16.74 -2.78
N ASN A 73 7.89 -15.89 -2.95
CA ASN A 73 8.92 -16.01 -3.98
C ASN A 73 10.28 -15.39 -3.56
N ASN A 74 11.29 -15.42 -4.43
CA ASN A 74 12.65 -14.94 -4.16
C ASN A 74 12.96 -13.55 -4.75
N GLY A 75 11.94 -12.80 -5.16
CA GLY A 75 12.07 -11.51 -5.86
C GLY A 75 11.62 -11.56 -7.32
N ASN A 76 11.34 -12.76 -7.85
CA ASN A 76 10.81 -12.98 -9.19
C ASN A 76 9.37 -13.50 -9.10
N PHE A 77 8.43 -12.77 -9.71
CA PHE A 77 7.03 -13.15 -9.74
C PHE A 77 6.32 -12.56 -10.96
N VAL A 78 5.11 -13.04 -11.20
CA VAL A 78 4.23 -12.58 -12.26
C VAL A 78 3.02 -11.93 -11.62
N ILE A 79 2.63 -10.78 -12.17
CA ILE A 79 1.34 -10.16 -11.93
C ILE A 79 0.46 -10.51 -13.12
N SER A 80 -0.71 -11.09 -12.86
CA SER A 80 -1.67 -11.46 -13.90
C SER A 80 -2.99 -10.74 -13.69
N LEU A 81 -3.53 -10.18 -14.74
CA LEU A 81 -4.83 -9.53 -14.80
C LEU A 81 -5.88 -10.58 -15.17
N ASN A 82 -6.98 -10.62 -14.43
CA ASN A 82 -8.11 -11.49 -14.76
C ASN A 82 -8.70 -11.09 -16.10
N GLU A 83 -8.85 -12.04 -17.02
CA GLU A 83 -9.35 -11.84 -18.40
C GLU A 83 -10.72 -11.14 -18.46
N LYS A 84 -11.52 -11.19 -17.40
CA LYS A 84 -12.82 -10.51 -17.32
C LYS A 84 -12.70 -9.00 -17.08
N VAL A 85 -11.50 -8.49 -16.81
CA VAL A 85 -11.25 -7.08 -16.51
C VAL A 85 -10.99 -6.33 -17.81
N LYS A 86 -11.87 -5.38 -18.14
CA LYS A 86 -11.77 -4.55 -19.36
C LYS A 86 -10.73 -3.42 -19.29
N SER A 87 -9.96 -3.35 -18.21
CA SER A 87 -8.89 -2.37 -18.02
C SER A 87 -7.54 -3.07 -18.16
N LYS A 88 -6.44 -2.31 -18.07
CA LYS A 88 -5.08 -2.79 -18.27
C LYS A 88 -4.18 -2.21 -17.18
N MET A 89 -3.10 -2.91 -16.87
CA MET A 89 -2.14 -2.43 -15.88
C MET A 89 -1.45 -1.16 -16.39
N GLU A 90 -1.33 -0.16 -15.53
CA GLU A 90 -0.70 1.14 -15.81
C GLU A 90 0.59 1.30 -15.01
N THR A 91 0.56 1.02 -13.71
CA THR A 91 1.72 1.20 -12.83
C THR A 91 1.72 0.20 -11.70
N VAL A 92 2.90 -0.35 -11.38
CA VAL A 92 3.11 -1.24 -10.26
C VAL A 92 3.99 -0.55 -9.22
N PHE A 93 3.52 -0.50 -7.98
CA PHE A 93 4.26 0.03 -6.84
C PHE A 93 4.46 -1.09 -5.81
N ILE A 94 5.65 -1.17 -5.22
CA ILE A 94 5.92 -2.05 -4.08
C ILE A 94 6.37 -1.20 -2.90
N TYR A 95 5.72 -1.37 -1.77
CA TYR A 95 6.03 -0.71 -0.51
C TYR A 95 6.49 -1.73 0.53
N ASP A 96 7.42 -1.33 1.38
CA ASP A 96 7.75 -2.10 2.59
C ASP A 96 6.65 -1.95 3.68
N VAL A 97 6.82 -2.67 4.80
CA VAL A 97 5.86 -2.61 5.92
C VAL A 97 5.76 -1.25 6.59
N ALA A 98 6.75 -0.37 6.43
CA ALA A 98 6.72 1.01 6.93
C ALA A 98 6.05 1.97 5.93
N GLY A 99 5.64 1.46 4.76
CA GLY A 99 5.02 2.23 3.68
C GLY A 99 6.01 3.00 2.81
N LYS A 100 7.31 2.69 2.89
CA LYS A 100 8.31 3.26 1.99
C LYS A 100 8.20 2.59 0.63
N LEU A 101 8.12 3.40 -0.44
CA LEU A 101 8.19 2.91 -1.81
C LEU A 101 9.59 2.34 -2.09
N VAL A 102 9.65 1.08 -2.51
CA VAL A 102 10.90 0.34 -2.80
C VAL A 102 11.00 -0.12 -4.24
N TYR A 103 9.91 -0.11 -5.01
CA TYR A 103 9.87 -0.38 -6.45
C TYR A 103 8.73 0.39 -7.09
N GLU A 104 8.97 0.94 -8.27
CA GLU A 104 7.96 1.57 -9.13
C GLU A 104 8.28 1.22 -10.58
N ASP A 105 7.26 0.81 -11.32
CA ASP A 105 7.38 0.53 -12.76
C ASP A 105 6.13 0.98 -13.51
N LYS A 106 6.33 1.78 -14.56
CA LYS A 106 5.28 2.36 -15.40
C LYS A 106 5.25 1.62 -16.72
N LEU A 107 4.08 1.09 -17.07
CA LEU A 107 3.89 0.28 -18.27
C LEU A 107 3.55 1.21 -19.43
N ASP A 108 4.55 1.55 -20.25
CA ASP A 108 4.44 2.70 -21.15
C ASP A 108 3.68 2.45 -22.46
N THR A 109 3.52 1.22 -22.99
CA THR A 109 2.98 1.13 -24.37
C THR A 109 2.23 -0.12 -24.80
N GLU A 110 2.22 -1.23 -24.07
CA GLU A 110 1.28 -2.31 -24.36
C GLU A 110 0.63 -2.83 -23.08
N ALA A 111 -0.68 -2.88 -23.18
CA ALA A 111 -1.61 -3.30 -22.17
C ALA A 111 -1.42 -4.80 -21.84
N LEU A 112 -0.46 -5.09 -20.95
CA LEU A 112 -0.10 -6.46 -20.59
C LEU A 112 -1.12 -7.08 -19.63
N ASP A 113 -1.63 -8.26 -20.00
CA ASP A 113 -2.42 -9.11 -19.10
C ASP A 113 -1.53 -9.85 -18.10
N ASN A 114 -0.24 -10.04 -18.43
CA ASN A 114 0.75 -10.62 -17.54
C ASN A 114 2.04 -9.80 -17.56
N MET A 115 2.58 -9.50 -16.39
CA MET A 115 3.83 -8.77 -16.22
C MET A 115 4.78 -9.59 -15.36
N GLU A 116 5.97 -9.87 -15.88
CA GLU A 116 7.07 -10.40 -15.06
C GLU A 116 7.73 -9.27 -14.29
N VAL A 117 7.87 -9.45 -12.99
CA VAL A 117 8.55 -8.52 -12.09
C VAL A 117 9.79 -9.21 -11.54
N ARG A 118 10.95 -8.55 -11.69
CA ARG A 118 12.24 -9.00 -11.15
C ARG A 118 12.79 -7.93 -10.22
N THR A 119 12.95 -8.26 -8.94
CA THR A 119 13.43 -7.34 -7.91
C THR A 119 14.51 -7.96 -7.03
N THR A 120 15.30 -7.12 -6.37
CA THR A 120 16.33 -7.54 -5.41
C THR A 120 15.93 -7.27 -3.96
N LEU A 121 14.64 -7.44 -3.63
CA LEU A 121 14.10 -7.19 -2.29
C LEU A 121 14.71 -8.13 -1.23
N ALA A 122 14.74 -7.66 0.02
CA ALA A 122 15.18 -8.47 1.15
C ALA A 122 14.06 -9.45 1.59
N ASN A 123 14.40 -10.42 2.43
CA ASN A 123 13.40 -11.31 3.01
C ASN A 123 12.42 -10.50 3.86
N GLY A 124 11.12 -10.70 3.65
CA GLY A 124 10.11 -9.92 4.35
C GLY A 124 8.76 -9.86 3.64
N SER A 125 7.84 -9.11 4.25
CA SER A 125 6.52 -8.83 3.69
C SER A 125 6.52 -7.46 3.04
N TYR A 126 5.83 -7.36 1.91
CA TYR A 126 5.66 -6.14 1.14
C TYR A 126 4.20 -5.97 0.74
N LEU A 127 3.84 -4.74 0.37
CA LEU A 127 2.55 -4.41 -0.22
C LEU A 127 2.75 -4.01 -1.68
N VAL A 128 2.06 -4.71 -2.57
CA VAL A 128 2.05 -4.42 -4.00
C VAL A 128 0.74 -3.69 -4.33
N LYS A 129 0.86 -2.48 -4.86
CA LYS A 129 -0.27 -1.67 -5.37
C LYS A 129 -0.18 -1.63 -6.88
N ILE A 130 -1.22 -2.10 -7.55
CA ILE A 130 -1.30 -2.12 -9.01
C ILE A 130 -2.36 -1.12 -9.41
N LYS A 131 -1.96 -0.07 -10.12
CA LYS A 131 -2.86 0.91 -10.72
C LYS A 131 -3.26 0.44 -12.10
N LEU A 132 -4.56 0.46 -12.38
CA LEU A 132 -5.12 0.17 -13.70
C LEU A 132 -5.46 1.48 -14.42
N GLN A 133 -5.50 1.43 -15.75
CA GLN A 133 -5.82 2.60 -16.59
C GLN A 133 -7.22 3.18 -16.35
N ASP A 134 -8.16 2.40 -15.81
CA ASP A 134 -9.49 2.89 -15.40
C ASP A 134 -9.46 3.73 -14.10
N GLY A 135 -8.27 3.93 -13.51
CA GLY A 135 -8.04 4.65 -12.27
C GLY A 135 -8.31 3.83 -11.02
N SER A 136 -8.78 2.59 -11.15
CA SER A 136 -8.88 1.67 -10.01
C SER A 136 -7.51 1.08 -9.65
N PHE A 137 -7.44 0.48 -8.48
CA PHE A 137 -6.23 -0.18 -8.02
C PHE A 137 -6.53 -1.47 -7.26
N ASP A 138 -5.56 -2.36 -7.31
CA ASP A 138 -5.52 -3.60 -6.56
C ASP A 138 -4.37 -3.60 -5.56
N LEU A 139 -4.57 -4.32 -4.46
CA LEU A 139 -3.59 -4.43 -3.38
C LEU A 139 -3.36 -5.90 -3.03
N HIS A 140 -2.08 -6.27 -3.00
CA HIS A 140 -1.65 -7.62 -2.65
C HIS A 140 -0.54 -7.61 -1.63
N ARG A 141 -0.59 -8.55 -0.70
CA ARG A 141 0.55 -8.84 0.17
C ARG A 141 1.52 -9.75 -0.58
N LEU A 142 2.78 -9.34 -0.70
CA LEU A 142 3.87 -10.10 -1.30
C LEU A 142 4.81 -10.60 -0.19
N LEU A 143 5.18 -11.88 -0.22
CA LEU A 143 6.16 -12.46 0.70
C LEU A 143 7.43 -12.84 -0.07
N ILE A 144 8.57 -12.30 0.37
CA ILE A 144 9.89 -12.64 -0.17
C ILE A 144 10.62 -13.58 0.78
N THR A 145 11.00 -14.75 0.27
CA THR A 145 11.78 -15.80 0.94
C THR A 145 12.89 -16.28 0.01
N LYS A 146 14.13 -15.87 0.30
CA LYS A 146 15.36 -16.37 -0.33
C LYS A 146 15.92 -17.57 0.39
#